data_AF-A0A0P9FUA5-F1
#
_entry.id   AF-A0A0P9FUA5-F1
#
_cell.length_a   1.000
_cell.length_b   1.000
_cell.length_c   1.000
_cell.angle_alpha   90.00
_cell.angle_beta   90.00
_cell.angle_gamma   90.00
#
_symmetry.space_group_name_H-M   'P 1'
#
loop_
_entity.id
_entity.type
_entity.pdbx_description
1 polymer ?
#
loop_
_entity_poly.entity_id
_entity_poly.type
_entity_poly.pdbx_seq_one_letter_code
_entity_poly.pdbx_strand_id
1 'polypeptide(L)' 'MEKTSESKERFCGNCSYHNVYQYPDLIFCFIRYQKRKDPVVPTLGCCEQWTFEPQECFCVEEALKKKHNQ' A
#
# COMPACT_ATOMS: atom_id res chain seq x y z
N MET A 1 -26.21 8.73 10.85
CA MET A 1 -24.90 9.36 11.13
C MET A 1 -23.83 8.41 10.68
N GLU A 2 -23.37 8.58 9.45
CA GLU A 2 -22.22 7.85 8.92
C GLU A 2 -21.01 8.21 9.78
N LYS A 3 -20.43 7.21 10.46
CA LYS A 3 -19.17 7.37 11.16
C LYS A 3 -18.15 7.81 10.11
N THR A 4 -17.73 9.06 10.19
CA THR A 4 -16.53 9.57 9.54
C THR A 4 -15.37 8.72 10.04
N SER A 5 -15.07 7.65 9.31
CA SER A 5 -13.80 6.95 9.44
C SER A 5 -12.73 7.98 9.14
N GLU A 6 -11.92 8.28 10.16
CA GLU A 6 -10.64 8.97 10.01
C GLU A 6 -10.00 8.46 8.73
N SER A 7 -9.67 9.37 7.83
CA SER A 7 -9.17 9.05 6.50
C SER A 7 -7.86 8.29 6.68
N LYS A 8 -7.93 6.95 6.76
CA LYS A 8 -6.74 6.09 6.82
C LYS A 8 -5.86 6.53 5.65
N GLU A 9 -4.62 6.90 5.96
CA GLU A 9 -3.69 7.36 4.94
C GLU A 9 -3.60 6.34 3.81
N ARG A 10 -3.68 6.81 2.57
CA ARG A 10 -3.71 5.94 1.38
C ARG A 10 -2.30 5.54 1.03
N PHE A 11 -2.00 4.26 1.17
CA PHE A 11 -0.69 3.70 0.85
C PHE A 11 -0.83 2.54 -0.15
N CYS A 12 0.18 2.34 -0.98
CA CYS A 12 0.25 1.17 -1.85
C CYS A 12 0.21 -0.12 -1.02
N GLY A 13 0.77 -0.12 0.19
CA GLY A 13 0.67 -1.23 1.14
C GLY A 13 -0.72 -1.49 1.74
N ASN A 14 -1.72 -0.62 1.52
CA ASN A 14 -3.13 -0.87 1.90
C ASN A 14 -4.10 -0.79 0.70
N CYS A 15 -3.56 -1.00 -0.51
CA CYS A 15 -4.32 -0.99 -1.76
C CYS A 15 -4.81 -2.41 -2.11
N SER A 16 -5.97 -2.56 -2.72
CA SER A 16 -6.51 -3.88 -3.13
C SER A 16 -5.68 -4.60 -4.19
N TYR A 17 -4.83 -3.86 -4.90
CA TYR A 17 -3.94 -4.40 -5.94
C TYR A 17 -2.51 -4.69 -5.45
N HIS A 18 -2.26 -4.60 -4.14
CA HIS A 18 -0.93 -4.80 -3.60
C HIS A 18 -0.63 -6.27 -3.34
N ASN A 19 0.60 -6.68 -3.65
CA ASN A 19 1.17 -7.95 -3.27
C ASN A 19 2.56 -7.71 -2.66
N VAL A 20 3.03 -8.63 -1.83
CA VAL A 20 4.36 -8.55 -1.23
C VAL A 20 5.43 -8.68 -2.33
N TYR A 21 6.48 -7.85 -2.26
CA TYR A 21 7.65 -7.95 -3.13
C TYR A 21 8.96 -8.02 -2.33
N GLN A 22 9.37 -6.90 -1.71
CA GLN A 22 10.51 -6.85 -0.78
C GLN A 22 10.02 -6.25 0.52
N TYR A 23 9.53 -7.12 1.40
CA TYR A 23 8.91 -6.72 2.65
C TYR A 23 9.92 -6.08 3.62
N PRO A 24 9.59 -4.97 4.32
CA PRO A 24 8.34 -4.20 4.21
C PRO A 24 8.46 -2.99 3.25
N ASP A 25 9.55 -2.82 2.52
CA ASP A 25 9.86 -1.57 1.79
C ASP A 25 9.12 -1.41 0.47
N LEU A 26 9.01 -2.49 -0.30
CA LEU A 26 8.46 -2.49 -1.65
C LEU A 26 7.33 -3.52 -1.79
N ILE A 27 6.29 -3.12 -2.52
CA ILE A 27 5.18 -3.98 -2.93
C ILE A 27 5.16 -4.12 -4.44
N PHE A 28 4.53 -5.21 -4.90
CA PHE A 28 4.17 -5.42 -6.29
C PHE A 28 2.74 -4.93 -6.52
N CYS A 29 2.58 -3.95 -7.40
CA CYS A 29 1.30 -3.36 -7.77
C CYS A 29 0.75 -4.04 -9.03
N PHE A 30 -0.26 -4.90 -8.85
CA PHE A 30 -0.81 -5.72 -9.94
C PHE A 30 -1.44 -4.87 -11.05
N ILE A 31 -2.11 -3.77 -10.70
CA ILE A 31 -2.74 -2.90 -11.70
C ILE A 31 -1.72 -2.16 -12.59
N ARG A 32 -0.55 -1.80 -12.03
CA ARG A 32 0.56 -1.21 -12.80
C ARG A 32 1.16 -2.23 -13.76
N TYR A 33 1.33 -3.47 -13.31
CA TYR A 33 1.75 -4.59 -14.15
C TYR A 33 0.81 -4.78 -15.35
N GLN A 34 -0.51 -4.85 -15.11
CA GLN A 34 -1.51 -4.97 -16.17
C GLN A 34 -1.45 -3.83 -17.19
N LYS A 35 -1.09 -2.61 -16.74
CA LYS A 35 -0.94 -1.42 -17.60
C LYS A 35 0.45 -1.27 -18.21
N ARG A 36 1.31 -2.29 -18.10
CA ARG A 36 2.70 -2.27 -18.60
C ARG A 36 3.52 -1.09 -18.05
N LYS A 37 3.20 -0.65 -16.82
CA LYS A 37 4.00 0.30 -16.05
C LYS A 37 4.88 -0.46 -15.07
N ASP A 38 5.90 0.19 -14.52
CA ASP A 38 6.74 -0.39 -13.47
C ASP A 38 5.88 -0.82 -12.27
N PRO A 39 5.75 -2.12 -11.97
CA PRO A 39 4.86 -2.60 -10.92
C PRO A 39 5.48 -2.54 -9.52
N VAL A 40 6.79 -2.37 -9.40
CA VAL A 40 7.45 -2.33 -8.09
C VAL A 40 7.36 -0.92 -7.55
N VAL A 41 6.69 -0.74 -6.42
CA VAL A 41 6.48 0.60 -5.82
C VAL A 41 6.71 0.55 -4.31
N PRO A 42 7.05 1.70 -3.68
CA PRO A 42 7.20 1.75 -2.23
C PRO A 42 5.91 1.41 -1.50
N THR A 43 6.02 0.67 -0.40
CA THR A 43 4.88 0.31 0.47
C THR A 43 4.16 1.55 1.01
N LEU A 44 4.92 2.55 1.45
CA LEU A 44 4.41 3.84 1.95
C LEU A 44 4.19 4.88 0.84
N GLY A 45 4.31 4.48 -0.43
CA GLY A 45 3.93 5.33 -1.57
C GLY A 45 2.42 5.29 -1.80
N CYS A 46 1.92 6.07 -2.75
CA CYS A 46 0.55 5.97 -3.21
C CYS A 46 0.50 6.22 -4.73
N CYS A 47 -0.40 5.55 -5.44
CA CYS A 47 -0.58 5.76 -6.87
C CYS A 47 -2.02 6.17 -7.19
N GLU A 48 -2.23 6.79 -8.35
CA GLU A 48 -3.55 7.25 -8.83
C GLU A 48 -4.58 6.12 -8.95
N GLN A 49 -4.14 4.87 -8.98
CA GLN A 49 -4.98 3.68 -9.16
C GLN A 49 -5.28 2.98 -7.83
N TRP A 50 -4.95 3.65 -6.72
CA TRP A 50 -5.23 3.13 -5.39
C TRP A 50 -6.72 2.83 -5.23
N THR A 51 -7.01 1.65 -4.69
CA THR A 51 -8.37 1.22 -4.37
C THR A 51 -8.31 0.64 -2.96
N PHE A 52 -9.29 1.00 -2.14
CA PHE A 52 -9.33 0.57 -0.74
C PHE A 52 -9.47 -0.94 -0.64
N GLU A 53 -8.58 -1.57 0.13
CA GLU A 53 -8.71 -2.97 0.55
C GLU A 53 -9.27 -3.03 1.98
N PRO A 54 -10.45 -3.66 2.19
CA PRO A 54 -10.98 -3.86 3.53
C PRO A 54 -10.19 -4.89 4.35
N GLN A 55 -9.40 -5.76 3.72
CA GLN A 55 -8.55 -6.71 4.45
C GLN A 55 -7.42 -6.00 5.19
N GLU A 56 -7.33 -6.27 6.49
CA GLU A 56 -6.23 -5.79 7.31
C GLU A 56 -4.95 -6.58 6.99
N CYS A 57 -3.85 -5.85 6.77
CA CYS A 57 -2.51 -6.41 6.59
C CYS A 57 -1.49 -5.55 7.33
N PHE A 58 -0.33 -6.14 7.64
CA PHE A 58 0.74 -5.50 8.40
C PHE A 58 1.77 -4.76 7.53
N CYS A 59 1.57 -4.72 6.20
CA CYS A 59 2.51 -4.13 5.25
C CYS A 59 2.84 -2.66 5.59
N VAL A 60 1.81 -1.84 5.82
CA VAL A 60 1.98 -0.43 6.17
C VAL A 60 2.58 -0.28 7.56
N GLU A 61 2.11 -1.06 8.54
CA GLU A 61 2.58 -0.99 9.92
C GLU A 61 4.09 -1.29 10.04
N GLU A 62 4.55 -2.39 9.44
CA GLU A 62 5.97 -2.76 9.48
C GLU A 62 6.85 -1.78 8.68
N ALA A 63 6.35 -1.24 7.57
CA ALA A 63 7.06 -0.22 6.81
C ALA A 63 7.23 1.08 7.62
N LEU A 64 6.20 1.49 8.36
CA LEU A 64 6.28 2.63 9.28
C LEU A 64 7.25 2.36 10.44
N LYS A 65 7.16 1.19 11.09
CA LYS A 65 8.10 0.80 12.17
C LYS A 65 9.55 0.85 11.71
N LYS A 66 9.84 0.31 10.52
CA LYS A 66 11.19 0.34 9.94
C LYS A 66 11.68 1.77 9.69
N LYS A 67 10.82 2.65 9.18
CA LYS A 67 11.15 4.06 8.91
C LYS A 67 11.44 4.86 10.19
N HIS A 68 10.76 4.55 11.30
CA HIS A 68 10.97 5.20 12.59
C HIS A 68 12.19 4.69 13.37
N ASN A 69 12.68 3.49 13.05
CA ASN A 69 13.84 2.86 13.69
C ASN A 69 15.16 3.08 12.91
N GLN A 70 15.17 3.98 11.92
CA GLN A 70 16.37 4.41 11.17
C GLN A 70 16.82 5.80 11.62
#